data_AF-A0A2I0HDY0-F1
#
_entry.id   AF-A0A2I0HDY0-F1
#
_cell.length_a   1.000
_cell.length_b   1.000
_cell.length_c   1.000
_cell.angle_alpha   90.00
_cell.angle_beta   90.00
_cell.angle_gamma   90.00
#
_symmetry.space_group_name_H-M   'P 1'
#
loop_
_entity.id
_entity.type
_entity.pdbx_description
1 polymer ?
#
loop_
_entity_poly.entity_id
_entity_poly.type
_entity_poly.pdbx_seq_one_letter_code
_entity_poly.pdbx_strand_id
1 'polypeptide(L)'
;IGNPLLEFNIDFNSRAVYLWSHGLISDWTYEKFTFMCNFSTIRRQAQSGTLTPVCQSVISLVGREIGNFIDTYDITLDVCLSSAASQSIKLNQLVRLFDYFFL
;
A
#
# COMPACT_ATOMS: atom_id res chain seq x y z
N ILE A 1 11.35 3.04 -20.90
CA ILE A 1 10.02 2.85 -20.26
C ILE A 1 10.28 2.77 -18.75
N GLY A 2 9.59 3.57 -17.93
CA GLY A 2 9.76 3.59 -16.46
C GLY A 2 8.65 2.78 -15.77
N ASN A 3 9.04 1.93 -14.82
CA ASN A 3 8.18 1.01 -14.04
C ASN A 3 7.05 0.32 -14.83
N PRO A 4 7.36 -0.32 -15.99
CA PRO A 4 6.34 -1.04 -16.74
C PRO A 4 5.95 -2.37 -16.13
N LEU A 5 4.74 -2.81 -16.50
CA LEU A 5 4.40 -4.23 -16.52
C LEU A 5 4.88 -4.84 -17.85
N LEU A 6 5.87 -5.73 -17.79
CA LEU A 6 6.49 -6.42 -18.92
C LEU A 6 6.08 -7.89 -18.98
N GLU A 7 6.13 -8.61 -17.86
CA GLU A 7 5.71 -10.01 -17.78
C GLU A 7 4.83 -10.19 -16.55
N PHE A 8 3.58 -10.57 -16.80
CA PHE A 8 2.53 -10.56 -15.80
C PHE A 8 2.86 -11.38 -14.56
N ASN A 9 3.41 -12.59 -14.71
CA ASN A 9 3.64 -13.47 -13.57
C ASN A 9 4.88 -13.04 -12.78
N ILE A 10 5.98 -12.72 -13.46
CA ILE A 10 7.24 -12.28 -12.87
C ILE A 10 7.00 -10.96 -12.13
N ASP A 11 6.42 -9.96 -12.78
CA ASP A 11 6.27 -8.63 -12.20
C ASP A 11 5.32 -8.66 -11.01
N PHE A 12 4.17 -9.33 -11.12
CA PHE A 12 3.27 -9.43 -9.97
C PHE A 12 3.85 -10.32 -8.86
N ASN A 13 4.43 -11.47 -9.16
CA ASN A 13 4.97 -12.33 -8.09
C ASN A 13 6.20 -11.73 -7.41
N SER A 14 6.96 -10.87 -8.08
CA SER A 14 8.07 -10.11 -7.47
C SER A 14 7.62 -9.19 -6.33
N ARG A 15 6.33 -8.81 -6.29
CA ARG A 15 5.76 -7.97 -5.21
C ARG A 15 5.93 -8.60 -3.84
N ALA A 16 5.84 -9.93 -3.73
CA ALA A 16 5.98 -10.63 -2.46
C ALA A 16 7.39 -10.44 -1.87
N VAL A 17 8.43 -10.68 -2.67
CA VAL A 17 9.82 -10.50 -2.22
C VAL A 17 10.15 -9.03 -2.00
N TYR A 18 9.63 -8.12 -2.83
CA TYR A 18 9.80 -6.68 -2.64
C TYR A 18 9.26 -6.21 -1.28
N LEU A 19 8.01 -6.56 -0.95
CA LEU A 19 7.41 -6.14 0.33
C LEU A 19 8.18 -6.72 1.53
N TRP A 20 8.59 -7.98 1.45
CA TRP A 20 9.33 -8.66 2.50
C TRP A 20 10.73 -8.06 2.69
N SER A 21 11.49 -7.86 1.61
CA SER A 21 12.85 -7.31 1.68
C SER A 21 12.90 -5.85 2.14
N HIS A 22 11.78 -5.14 2.08
CA HIS A 22 11.63 -3.77 2.58
C HIS A 22 10.96 -3.71 3.96
N GLY A 23 10.78 -4.86 4.63
CA GLY A 23 10.27 -4.93 6.00
C GLY A 23 8.80 -4.56 6.16
N LEU A 24 8.02 -4.58 5.07
CA LEU A 24 6.59 -4.23 5.09
C LEU A 24 5.69 -5.40 5.49
N ILE A 25 6.18 -6.63 5.34
CA ILE A 25 5.46 -7.85 5.71
C ILE A 25 6.38 -8.83 6.46
N SER A 26 5.79 -9.65 7.31
CA SER A 26 6.48 -10.70 8.07
C SER A 26 6.85 -11.90 7.20
N ASP A 27 7.81 -12.72 7.66
CA ASP A 27 8.20 -13.98 7.02
C ASP A 27 6.98 -14.90 6.78
N TRP A 28 6.08 -14.96 7.77
CA TRP A 28 4.86 -15.75 7.69
C TRP A 28 3.94 -15.25 6.57
N THR A 29 3.74 -13.93 6.47
CA THR A 29 2.93 -13.34 5.41
C THR A 29 3.58 -13.51 4.03
N TYR A 30 4.90 -13.39 3.94
CA TYR A 30 5.67 -13.66 2.71
C TYR A 30 5.47 -15.10 2.21
N GLU A 31 5.55 -16.09 3.10
CA GLU A 31 5.33 -17.50 2.75
C GLU A 31 3.92 -17.72 2.18
N LYS A 32 2.89 -17.18 2.85
CA LYS A 32 1.50 -17.27 2.38
C LYS A 32 1.29 -16.58 1.03
N PHE A 33 1.87 -15.39 0.89
CA PHE A 33 1.76 -14.58 -0.32
C PHE A 33 2.57 -15.13 -1.50
N THR A 34 3.54 -16.01 -1.24
CA THR A 34 4.33 -16.69 -2.28
C THR A 34 3.72 -18.04 -2.66
N PHE A 35 3.34 -18.85 -1.67
CA PHE A 35 3.02 -20.27 -1.88
C PHE A 35 1.52 -20.61 -1.78
N MET A 36 0.73 -19.89 -0.98
CA MET A 36 -0.70 -20.19 -0.85
C MET A 36 -1.54 -19.53 -1.93
N CYS A 37 -1.31 -18.23 -2.17
CA CYS A 37 -1.88 -17.56 -3.31
C CYS A 37 -0.95 -16.44 -3.77
N ASN A 38 -0.22 -16.70 -4.85
CA ASN A 38 0.71 -15.73 -5.44
C ASN A 38 -0.03 -14.52 -6.02
N PHE A 39 0.68 -13.39 -6.09
CA PHE A 39 0.03 -12.13 -6.44
C PHE A 39 -0.51 -12.12 -7.87
N SER A 40 0.13 -12.80 -8.82
CA SER A 40 -0.39 -12.89 -10.19
C SER A 40 -1.76 -13.60 -10.21
N THR A 41 -1.95 -14.65 -9.39
CA THR A 41 -3.24 -15.33 -9.22
C THR A 41 -4.30 -14.41 -8.60
N ILE A 42 -3.94 -13.68 -7.54
CA ILE A 42 -4.83 -12.69 -6.90
C ILE A 42 -5.29 -11.66 -7.94
N ARG A 43 -4.38 -11.13 -8.76
CA ARG A 43 -4.69 -10.13 -9.79
C ARG A 43 -5.64 -10.68 -10.86
N ARG A 44 -5.41 -11.90 -11.36
CA ARG A 44 -6.31 -12.54 -12.33
C ARG A 44 -7.71 -12.74 -11.75
N GLN A 45 -7.79 -13.33 -10.56
CA GLN A 45 -9.08 -13.62 -9.93
C GLN A 45 -9.86 -12.35 -9.57
N ALA A 46 -9.17 -11.31 -9.09
CA ALA A 46 -9.80 -10.02 -8.81
C ALA A 46 -10.36 -9.38 -10.08
N GLN A 47 -9.63 -9.45 -11.20
CA GLN A 47 -10.10 -8.93 -12.48
C GLN A 47 -11.31 -9.70 -13.04
N SER A 48 -11.36 -11.02 -12.85
CA SER A 48 -12.49 -11.85 -13.28
C SER A 48 -13.65 -11.92 -12.27
N GLY A 49 -13.53 -11.28 -11.10
CA GLY A 49 -14.54 -11.36 -10.03
C GLY A 49 -14.66 -12.74 -9.38
N THR A 50 -13.62 -13.58 -9.49
CA THR A 50 -13.61 -14.99 -9.02
C THR A 50 -12.62 -15.20 -7.87
N LEU A 51 -12.43 -14.17 -7.04
CA LEU A 51 -11.48 -14.18 -5.93
C LEU A 51 -11.86 -15.25 -4.90
N THR A 52 -10.99 -16.25 -4.75
CA THR A 52 -11.22 -17.34 -3.81
C THR A 52 -11.04 -16.86 -2.36
N PRO A 53 -11.72 -17.48 -1.37
CA PRO A 53 -11.56 -17.13 0.04
C PRO A 53 -10.10 -17.19 0.54
N VAL A 54 -9.30 -18.12 0.02
CA VAL A 54 -7.87 -18.24 0.34
C VAL A 54 -7.10 -17.03 -0.16
N CYS A 55 -7.26 -16.67 -1.43
CA CYS A 55 -6.58 -15.51 -2.01
C CYS A 55 -7.05 -14.20 -1.37
N GLN A 56 -8.34 -14.08 -1.03
CA GLN A 56 -8.88 -12.97 -0.26
C GLN A 56 -8.23 -12.87 1.12
N SER A 57 -8.08 -13.99 1.84
CA SER A 57 -7.45 -14.01 3.16
C SER A 57 -5.97 -13.59 3.08
N VAL A 58 -5.23 -14.09 2.09
CA VAL A 58 -3.82 -13.74 1.85
C VAL A 58 -3.67 -12.25 1.56
N ILE A 59 -4.45 -11.69 0.62
CA ILE A 59 -4.31 -10.26 0.28
C ILE A 59 -4.76 -9.34 1.42
N SER A 60 -5.77 -9.76 2.20
CA SER A 60 -6.19 -9.02 3.41
C SER A 60 -5.12 -9.03 4.49
N LEU A 61 -4.39 -10.14 4.66
CA LEU A 61 -3.26 -10.22 5.59
C LEU A 61 -2.13 -9.27 5.18
N VAL A 62 -1.73 -9.31 3.89
CA VAL A 62 -0.73 -8.41 3.33
C VAL A 62 -1.13 -6.94 3.55
N GLY A 63 -2.37 -6.59 3.23
CA GLY A 63 -2.88 -5.23 3.42
C GLY A 63 -2.90 -4.77 4.88
N ARG A 64 -3.16 -5.69 5.82
CA ARG A 64 -3.16 -5.38 7.26
C ARG A 64 -1.76 -5.08 7.79
N GLU A 65 -0.74 -5.81 7.34
CA GLU A 65 0.64 -5.58 7.77
C GLU A 65 1.21 -4.28 7.20
N ILE A 66 0.92 -3.96 5.92
CA ILE A 66 1.33 -2.69 5.30
C ILE A 66 0.61 -1.50 5.96
N GLY A 67 -0.69 -1.64 6.22
CA GLY A 67 -1.52 -0.58 6.80
C GLY A 67 -1.84 0.57 5.84
N ASN A 68 -2.45 1.63 6.39
CA ASN A 68 -2.96 2.78 5.63
C ASN A 68 -2.00 3.98 5.59
N PHE A 69 -0.81 3.84 6.18
CA PHE A 69 0.17 4.93 6.33
C PHE A 69 1.38 4.76 5.40
N ILE A 70 1.33 3.80 4.48
CA ILE A 70 2.38 3.54 3.50
C ILE A 70 1.82 3.79 2.11
N ASP A 71 2.47 4.63 1.31
CA ASP A 71 2.13 4.78 -0.10
C ASP A 71 2.63 3.57 -0.90
N THR A 72 1.70 2.89 -1.57
CA THR A 72 1.99 1.69 -2.38
C THR A 72 2.78 1.97 -3.67
N TYR A 73 2.89 3.25 -4.08
CA TYR A 73 3.69 3.70 -5.21
C TYR A 73 5.10 4.10 -4.79
N ASP A 74 5.28 4.64 -3.59
CA ASP A 74 6.57 5.00 -3.01
C ASP A 74 6.56 4.83 -1.48
N ILE A 75 7.19 3.74 -1.01
CA ILE A 75 7.18 3.34 0.39
C ILE A 75 8.01 4.27 1.30
N THR A 76 8.76 5.20 0.72
CA THR A 76 9.60 6.16 1.47
C THR A 76 8.91 7.52 1.64
N LEU A 77 7.82 7.77 0.91
CA LEU A 77 7.01 8.97 1.02
C LEU A 77 5.87 8.78 2.04
N ASP A 78 5.36 9.92 2.53
CA ASP A 78 4.17 9.94 3.37
C ASP A 78 2.89 9.82 2.51
N VAL A 79 1.82 9.34 3.13
CA VAL A 79 0.51 9.26 2.49
C VAL A 79 -0.10 10.65 2.31
N CYS A 80 -0.76 10.87 1.18
CA CYS A 80 -1.40 12.15 0.90
C CYS A 80 -2.59 12.37 1.86
N LEU A 81 -2.54 13.48 2.60
CA LEU A 81 -3.68 13.93 3.40
C LEU A 81 -4.87 14.27 2.51
N SER A 82 -6.08 14.06 3.05
CA SER A 82 -7.29 14.53 2.36
C SER A 82 -7.23 16.04 2.14
N SER A 83 -7.96 16.52 1.13
CA SER A 83 -8.06 17.96 0.85
C SER A 83 -8.56 18.74 2.06
N ALA A 84 -9.53 18.20 2.79
CA ALA A 84 -10.05 18.77 4.02
C ALA A 84 -9.00 18.81 5.15
N ALA A 85 -8.26 17.72 5.36
CA ALA A 85 -7.19 17.69 6.36
C ALA A 85 -6.08 18.69 6.02
N SER A 86 -5.65 18.73 4.76
CA SER A 86 -4.64 19.67 4.27
C SER A 86 -5.06 21.14 4.45
N GLN A 87 -6.32 21.46 4.13
CA GLN A 87 -6.89 22.80 4.32
C GLN A 87 -6.96 23.16 5.80
N SER A 88 -7.37 22.23 6.67
CA SER A 88 -7.43 22.46 8.11
C SER A 88 -6.05 22.77 8.72
N ILE A 89 -4.99 22.08 8.28
CA ILE A 89 -3.63 22.33 8.74
C ILE A 89 -3.18 23.72 8.33
N LYS A 90 -3.40 24.12 7.06
CA LYS A 90 -3.07 25.46 6.58
C LYS A 90 -3.86 26.54 7.34
N LEU A 91 -5.16 26.34 7.55
CA LEU A 91 -5.98 27.27 8.32
C LEU A 91 -5.48 27.41 9.76
N ASN A 92 -5.16 26.30 10.42
CA ASN A 92 -4.61 26.32 11.78
C ASN A 92 -3.25 27.03 11.86
N GLN A 93 -2.39 26.90 10.84
CA GLN A 93 -1.14 27.65 10.77
C GLN A 93 -1.38 29.16 10.63
N LEU A 94 -2.33 29.56 9.77
CA LEU A 94 -2.70 30.97 9.61
C LEU A 94 -3.25 31.54 10.92
N VAL A 95 -4.20 30.86 11.56
CA VAL A 95 -4.79 31.29 12.84
C VAL A 95 -3.72 31.46 13.91
N ARG A 96 -2.81 30.48 14.07
CA ARG A 96 -1.70 30.60 15.03
C ARG A 96 -0.81 31.81 14.73
N LEU A 97 -0.49 32.05 13.45
CA LEU A 97 0.30 33.23 13.08
C LEU A 97 -0.41 34.54 13.42
N PHE A 98 -1.74 34.62 13.27
CA PHE A 98 -2.51 35.77 13.71
C PHE A 98 -2.48 35.92 15.24
N ASP A 99 -2.64 34.84 16.00
CA ASP A 99 -2.58 34.89 17.47
C ASP A 99 -1.20 35.38 17.98
N TYR A 100 -0.10 34.98 17.33
CA TYR A 100 1.24 35.48 17.64
C TYR A 100 1.47 36.95 17.27
N PHE A 101 0.69 37.52 16.35
CA PHE A 101 0.85 38.90 15.88
C PHE A 101 0.01 39.91 16.67
N PHE A 102 -0.98 39.42 17.43
CA PHE A 102 -1.85 40.22 18.30
C PHE A 102 -1.48 40.12 19.80
N LEU A 103 -0.35 39.47 20.13
CA LEU A 103 0.35 39.51 21.42
C LEU A 103 1.64 40.32 21.28
#